data_AF-A0A3M1MJG5-F1
#
_entry.id   AF-A0A3M1MJG5-F1
#
_cell.length_a   1.000
_cell.length_b   1.000
_cell.length_c   1.000
_cell.angle_alpha   90.00
_cell.angle_beta   90.00
_cell.angle_gamma   90.00
#
_symmetry.space_group_name_H-M   'P 1'
#
loop_
_entity.id
_entity.type
_entity.pdbx_description
1 polymer ?
#
loop_
_entity_poly.entity_id
_entity_poly.type
_entity_poly.pdbx_seq_one_letter_code
_entity_poly.pdbx_strand_id
1 'polypeptide(L)' 'MCESPKGIDLLVERVISLWCERSPSGEINSALAWYDLAGNDRERAFRESVVARLIEVALDPRGLSTTASAVIAEIVR' A
#
# COMPACT_ATOMS: atom_id res chain seq x y z
N MET A 1 16.73 -0.97 -20.57
CA MET A 1 15.82 -2.09 -20.26
C MET A 1 14.42 -1.53 -20.30
N CYS A 2 13.57 -1.94 -21.24
CA CYS A 2 12.18 -1.49 -21.28
C CYS A 2 11.40 -2.29 -20.22
N GLU A 3 10.92 -1.62 -19.17
CA GLU A 3 10.07 -2.25 -18.17
C GLU A 3 8.75 -2.66 -18.82
N SER A 4 8.38 -3.93 -18.63
CA SER A 4 7.09 -4.47 -19.05
C SER A 4 5.96 -3.71 -18.35
N PRO A 5 4.80 -3.44 -19.00
CA PRO A 5 3.62 -2.85 -18.36
C PRO A 5 3.21 -3.56 -17.06
N LYS A 6 3.48 -4.88 -16.97
CA LYS A 6 3.21 -5.69 -15.78
C LYS A 6 4.07 -5.32 -14.56
N GLY A 7 5.23 -4.69 -14.77
CA GLY A 7 6.13 -4.25 -13.71
C GLY A 7 5.58 -3.04 -12.97
N ILE A 8 5.11 -2.04 -13.71
CA ILE A 8 4.56 -0.80 -13.13
C ILE A 8 3.29 -1.09 -12.34
N ASP A 9 2.38 -1.91 -12.87
CA ASP A 9 1.14 -2.27 -12.16
C ASP A 9 1.45 -2.98 -10.82
N LEU A 10 2.45 -3.86 -10.79
CA LEU A 10 2.89 -4.52 -9.55
C LEU A 10 3.52 -3.53 -8.56
N LEU A 11 4.30 -2.55 -9.04
CA LEU A 11 4.87 -1.51 -8.19
C LEU A 11 3.78 -0.62 -7.59
N VAL A 12 2.79 -0.23 -8.40
CA VAL A 12 1.61 0.51 -7.95
C VAL A 12 0.83 -0.31 -6.93
N GLU A 13 0.55 -1.59 -7.20
CA GLU A 13 -0.15 -2.50 -6.28
C GLU A 13 0.57 -2.61 -4.92
N ARG A 14 1.90 -2.76 -4.93
CA ARG A 14 2.73 -2.81 -3.72
C ARG A 14 2.67 -1.50 -2.93
N VAL A 15 2.67 -0.36 -3.62
CA VAL A 15 2.54 0.96 -2.99
C VAL A 15 1.15 1.14 -2.37
N ILE A 16 0.07 0.83 -3.10
CA ILE A 16 -1.30 1.05 -2.60
C ILE A 16 -1.62 0.15 -1.42
N SER A 17 -1.15 -1.11 -1.44
CA SER A 17 -1.39 -2.08 -0.37
C SER A 17 -0.53 -1.83 0.88
N LEU A 18 0.50 -0.97 0.76
CA LEU A 18 1.52 -0.78 1.79
C LEU A 18 2.15 -2.11 2.25
N TRP A 19 2.18 -3.11 1.36
CA TRP A 19 2.77 -4.39 1.68
C TRP A 19 4.29 -4.28 1.71
N CYS A 20 4.88 -4.65 2.84
CA CYS A 20 6.31 -4.73 3.04
C CYS A 20 6.72 -6.18 3.24
N GLU A 21 7.76 -6.61 2.53
CA GLU A 21 8.35 -7.93 2.75
C GLU A 21 8.92 -8.01 4.16
N ARG A 22 8.80 -9.19 4.78
CA ARG A 22 9.37 -9.45 6.10
C ARG A 22 10.56 -10.39 5.96
N SER A 23 11.63 -10.10 6.68
CA SER A 23 12.77 -11.02 6.78
C SER A 23 12.36 -12.29 7.55
N PRO A 24 13.15 -13.38 7.47
CA PRO A 24 12.94 -14.56 8.32
C PRO A 24 12.97 -14.27 9.82
N SER A 25 13.66 -13.19 10.24
CA SER A 25 13.66 -12.72 11.63
C SER A 25 12.45 -11.84 11.99
N GLY A 26 11.58 -11.54 11.02
CA GLY A 26 10.34 -10.77 11.21
C GLY A 26 10.50 -9.26 11.01
N GLU A 27 11.70 -8.79 10.65
CA GLU A 27 11.99 -7.38 10.38
C GLU A 27 11.27 -6.92 9.10
N ILE A 28 10.78 -5.68 9.12
CA ILE A 28 10.07 -5.10 7.97
C ILE A 28 11.11 -4.52 7.01
N ASN A 29 11.16 -5.04 5.78
CA ASN A 29 11.96 -4.46 4.71
C ASN A 29 11.19 -3.28 4.09
N SER A 30 11.85 -2.13 3.99
CA SER A 30 11.23 -0.93 3.43
C SER A 30 10.77 -1.16 1.99
N ALA A 31 9.56 -0.70 1.66
CA ALA A 31 8.99 -0.81 0.32
C ALA A 31 9.76 0.09 -0.68
N LEU A 32 10.75 -0.51 -1.37
CA LEU A 32 11.50 0.14 -2.44
C LEU A 32 10.60 0.56 -3.63
N ALA A 33 9.43 -0.08 -3.77
CA ALA A 33 8.52 0.12 -4.88
C ALA A 33 8.12 1.59 -5.11
N TRP A 34 8.01 2.41 -4.05
CA TRP A 34 7.72 3.84 -4.20
C TRP A 34 8.83 4.60 -4.94
N TYR A 35 10.08 4.24 -4.67
CA TYR A 35 11.24 4.89 -5.25
C TYR A 35 11.45 4.49 -6.71
N ASP A 36 11.02 3.28 -7.07
CA ASP A 36 11.06 2.75 -8.44
C ASP A 36 9.98 3.37 -9.36
N LEU A 37 8.93 3.99 -8.79
CA LEU A 37 7.90 4.67 -9.60
C LEU A 37 8.37 6.03 -10.14
N ALA A 38 8.03 6.31 -11.40
CA ALA A 38 8.13 7.64 -12.01
C ALA A 38 7.04 8.59 -11.48
N GLY A 39 7.18 9.90 -11.73
CA GLY A 39 6.29 10.92 -11.16
C GLY A 39 4.80 10.75 -11.50
N ASN A 40 4.50 10.42 -12.76
CA ASN A 40 3.15 10.09 -13.23
C ASN A 40 2.57 8.85 -12.53
N ASP A 41 3.41 7.83 -12.31
CA ASP A 41 2.97 6.59 -11.68
C ASP A 41 2.80 6.74 -10.17
N ARG A 42 3.53 7.65 -9.53
CA ARG A 42 3.29 8.07 -8.14
C ARG A 42 1.94 8.77 -7.98
N GLU A 43 1.57 9.64 -8.92
CA GLU A 43 0.24 10.27 -8.92
C GLU A 43 -0.86 9.23 -9.13
N ARG A 44 -0.64 8.28 -10.04
CA ARG A 44 -1.54 7.13 -10.23
C ARG A 44 -1.70 6.33 -8.93
N ALA A 45 -0.60 5.95 -8.29
CA ALA A 45 -0.62 5.20 -7.04
C ALA A 45 -1.35 5.98 -5.94
N PHE A 46 -1.19 7.30 -5.86
CA PHE A 46 -1.96 8.12 -4.93
C PHE A 46 -3.47 8.02 -5.20
N ARG A 47 -3.91 8.21 -6.46
CA ARG A 47 -5.33 8.10 -6.81
C ARG A 47 -5.91 6.72 -6.51
N GLU A 48 -5.20 5.66 -6.88
CA GLU A 48 -5.61 4.28 -6.59
C GLU A 48 -5.62 4.01 -5.08
N SER A 49 -4.70 4.59 -4.32
CA SER A 49 -4.69 4.45 -2.86
C SER A 49 -5.96 5.02 -2.23
N VAL A 50 -6.45 6.17 -2.70
CA VAL A 50 -7.70 6.78 -2.21
C VAL A 50 -8.89 5.87 -2.48
N VAL A 51 -8.99 5.30 -3.68
CA VAL A 51 -10.05 4.35 -4.04
C VAL A 51 -10.00 3.13 -3.13
N ALA A 52 -8.82 2.54 -2.90
CA ALA A 52 -8.66 1.40 -2.01
C ALA A 52 -9.15 1.71 -0.58
N ARG A 53 -8.81 2.87 -0.01
CA ARG A 53 -9.25 3.25 1.34
C ARG A 53 -10.77 3.46 1.40
N LEU A 54 -11.38 4.02 0.36
CA LEU A 54 -12.84 4.16 0.30
C LEU A 54 -13.54 2.80 0.29
N ILE A 55 -12.98 1.82 -0.43
CA ILE A 55 -13.50 0.45 -0.43
C ILE A 55 -13.35 -0.18 0.95
N GLU A 56 -12.18 -0.07 1.59
CA GLU A 56 -11.97 -0.61 2.94
C GLU A 56 -12.95 -0.01 3.96
N VAL A 57 -13.10 1.31 3.95
CA VAL A 57 -14.05 2.04 4.81
C VAL A 57 -15.49 1.59 4.56
N ALA A 58 -15.88 1.34 3.31
CA ALA A 58 -17.23 0.86 2.99
C ALA A 58 -17.50 -0.58 3.48
N LEU A 59 -16.45 -1.38 3.67
CA LEU A 59 -16.54 -2.78 4.10
C LEU A 59 -16.45 -2.96 5.62
N ASP A 60 -15.93 -2.00 6.37
CA ASP A 60 -15.85 -2.03 7.83
C ASP A 60 -17.10 -1.40 8.47
N PRO A 61 -17.81 -2.08 9.40
CA PRO A 61 -19.01 -1.53 10.05
C PRO A 61 -18.81 -0.22 10.81
N ARG A 62 -17.57 0.11 11.20
CA ARG A 62 -17.19 1.34 11.89
C ARG A 62 -16.59 2.37 10.93
N GLY A 63 -16.53 2.08 9.63
CA GLY A 63 -15.97 2.97 8.62
C GLY A 63 -14.45 3.11 8.72
N LEU A 64 -13.75 2.08 9.20
CA LEU A 64 -12.29 2.11 9.37
C LEU A 64 -11.58 1.44 8.20
N SER A 65 -10.45 2.03 7.78
CA SER A 65 -9.50 1.31 6.93
C SER A 65 -8.76 0.24 7.74
N THR A 66 -8.15 -0.72 7.05
CA THR A 66 -7.30 -1.76 7.65
C THR A 66 -6.15 -1.15 8.46
N THR A 67 -5.53 -0.10 7.91
CA THR A 67 -4.47 0.66 8.60
C THR A 67 -5.01 1.36 9.85
N ALA A 68 -6.16 2.03 9.77
CA ALA A 68 -6.75 2.70 10.93
C ALA A 68 -7.09 1.72 12.05
N SER A 69 -7.67 0.56 11.70
CA SER A 69 -7.94 -0.52 12.66
C SER A 69 -6.67 -1.03 13.35
N ALA A 70 -5.58 -1.22 12.60
CA ALA A 70 -4.30 -1.66 13.17
C ALA A 70 -3.69 -0.62 14.13
N VAL A 71 -3.73 0.67 13.77
CA VAL A 71 -3.23 1.75 14.63
C VAL A 71 -4.05 1.84 15.92
N ILE A 72 -5.38 1.79 15.83
CA ILE A 72 -6.25 1.80 17.01
C ILE A 72 -5.95 0.60 17.92
N ALA A 73 -5.77 -0.59 17.34
CA ALA A 73 -5.44 -1.79 18.12
C ALA A 73 -4.11 -1.65 18.88
N GLU A 74 -3.09 -1.03 18.29
CA GLU A 74 -1.81 -0.80 18.97
C GLU A 74 -1.91 0.27 20.07
N ILE A 75 -2.69 1.33 19.86
CA ILE A 75 -2.87 2.39 20.87
C ILE A 75 -3.63 1.88 22.10
N VAL A 76 -4.55 0.92 21.91
CA VAL A 76 -5.40 0.36 22.99
C VAL A 76 -4.72 -0.82 23.70
N ARG A 77 -3.59 -1.32 23.19
CA ARG A 77 -2.81 -2.42 23.78
C ARG A 77 -2.09 -2.01 25.06
#